data_AF-A0A2M8GVU0-F1
#
_entry.id   AF-A0A2M8GVU0-F1
#
_cell.length_a   1.000
_cell.length_b   1.000
_cell.length_c   1.000
_cell.angle_alpha   90.00
_cell.angle_beta   90.00
_cell.angle_gamma   90.00
#
_symmetry.space_group_name_H-M   'P 1'
#
loop_
_entity.id
_entity.type
_entity.pdbx_description
1 polymer ?
#
loop_
_entity_poly.entity_id
_entity_poly.type
_entity_poly.pdbx_seq_one_letter_code
_entity_poly.pdbx_strand_id
1 'polypeptide(L)'
;MDWLHVIIQAVGWGNSLYAFNDFMHRGGPVLWWLALAVGLFWLIVFERLIYLYCSFPKRRHFWVSLWQKRTDRHSWFARQQRAAWLAQANSELFQYMNLLKVLVTLFPMIGLLGTVTGMISVFDVLEAQGSAQPRLMATGISMATLPTMAGMVAALAGMFTYSRLVKLNESRALHLERLMRAK
;
A
#
# COMPACT_ATOMS: atom_id res chain seq x y z
N MET A 1 36.31 1.14 30.04
CA MET A 1 35.34 0.26 29.36
C MET A 1 34.05 1.06 29.08
N ASP A 2 34.18 2.27 28.52
CA ASP A 2 33.05 3.24 28.40
C ASP A 2 32.58 3.48 26.96
N TRP A 3 33.31 2.95 25.97
CA TRP A 3 33.02 3.14 24.55
C TRP A 3 31.80 2.34 24.04
N LEU A 4 31.39 1.29 24.76
CA LEU A 4 30.21 0.49 24.40
C LEU A 4 28.90 1.20 24.76
N HIS A 5 28.85 1.98 25.84
CA HIS A 5 27.65 2.74 26.22
C HIS A 5 27.37 3.93 25.27
N VAL A 6 28.43 4.58 24.75
CA VAL A 6 28.32 5.66 23.76
C VAL A 6 27.80 5.14 22.42
N ILE A 7 28.25 3.96 21.98
CA ILE A 7 27.76 3.33 20.75
C ILE A 7 26.31 2.88 20.91
N ILE A 8 25.91 2.35 22.07
CA ILE A 8 24.51 1.97 22.33
C ILE A 8 23.57 3.20 22.40
N GLN A 9 24.06 4.38 22.84
CA GLN A 9 23.30 5.63 22.73
C GLN A 9 23.30 6.22 21.30
N ALA A 10 24.38 6.07 20.54
CA ALA A 10 24.48 6.55 19.15
C ALA A 10 23.65 5.68 18.19
N VAL A 11 23.50 4.39 18.48
CA VAL A 11 22.56 3.49 17.82
C VAL A 11 21.17 3.72 18.45
N GLY A 12 20.58 4.87 18.11
CA GLY A 12 19.33 5.40 18.65
C GLY A 12 18.06 4.62 18.30
N TRP A 13 17.98 3.34 18.68
CA TRP A 13 16.72 2.57 18.65
C TRP A 13 15.69 3.13 19.64
N GLY A 14 16.15 3.65 20.79
CA GLY A 14 15.28 4.39 21.72
C GLY A 14 14.84 5.73 21.15
N ASN A 15 15.78 6.54 20.67
CA ASN A 15 15.50 7.88 20.12
C ASN A 15 14.59 7.85 18.88
N SER A 16 14.68 6.83 18.02
CA SER A 16 13.83 6.74 16.83
C SER A 16 12.37 6.44 17.17
N LEU A 17 12.11 5.58 18.16
CA LEU A 17 10.76 5.29 18.65
C LEU A 17 10.15 6.48 19.38
N TYR A 18 10.92 7.20 20.20
CA TYR A 18 10.46 8.43 20.85
C TYR A 18 10.21 9.54 19.82
N ALA A 19 11.08 9.71 18.83
CA ALA A 19 10.91 10.70 17.76
C ALA A 19 9.70 10.38 16.88
N PHE A 20 9.46 9.10 16.56
CA PHE A 20 8.27 8.68 15.83
C PHE A 20 7.00 8.95 16.65
N ASN A 21 6.99 8.61 17.93
CA ASN A 21 5.84 8.85 18.79
C ASN A 21 5.54 10.36 18.92
N ASP A 22 6.56 11.19 19.13
CA ASP A 22 6.44 12.65 19.17
C ASP A 22 5.89 13.21 17.85
N PHE A 23 6.38 12.73 16.71
CA PHE A 23 5.83 13.07 15.39
C PHE A 23 4.33 12.69 15.28
N MET A 24 3.96 11.49 15.71
CA MET A 24 2.58 11.00 15.68
C MET A 24 1.65 11.83 16.57
N HIS A 25 2.13 12.29 17.72
CA HIS A 25 1.36 13.15 18.61
C HIS A 25 1.18 14.57 18.03
N ARG A 26 2.21 15.11 17.37
CA ARG A 26 2.14 16.43 16.71
C ARG A 26 1.26 16.46 15.47
N GLY A 27 1.03 15.34 14.79
CA GLY A 27 0.11 15.24 13.66
C GLY A 27 -1.35 15.00 14.06
N GLY A 28 -1.62 14.84 15.36
CA GLY A 28 -2.95 14.58 15.89
C GLY A 28 -3.51 13.20 15.51
N PRO A 29 -4.81 12.96 15.81
CA PRO A 29 -5.46 11.66 15.60
C PRO A 29 -5.48 11.22 14.13
N VAL A 30 -5.59 12.16 13.19
CA VAL A 30 -5.66 11.87 11.74
C VAL A 30 -4.43 11.13 11.24
N LEU A 31 -3.26 11.47 11.78
CA LEU A 31 -2.02 10.81 11.41
C LEU A 31 -2.00 9.34 11.83
N TRP A 32 -2.64 8.97 12.95
CA TRP A 32 -2.82 7.57 13.35
C TRP A 32 -3.77 6.80 12.42
N TRP A 33 -4.88 7.42 12.02
CA TRP A 33 -5.78 6.83 11.03
C TRP A 33 -5.08 6.62 9.68
N LEU A 34 -4.24 7.58 9.26
CA LEU A 34 -3.40 7.44 8.08
C LEU A 34 -2.40 6.29 8.22
N ALA A 35 -1.70 6.19 9.35
CA ALA A 35 -0.73 5.13 9.60
C ALA A 35 -1.38 3.74 9.55
N LEU A 36 -2.60 3.60 10.10
CA LEU A 36 -3.38 2.37 10.00
C LEU A 36 -3.71 2.04 8.54
N ALA A 37 -4.21 3.00 7.77
CA ALA A 37 -4.54 2.81 6.36
C ALA A 37 -3.31 2.41 5.52
N VAL A 38 -2.15 3.00 5.79
CA VAL A 38 -0.87 2.64 5.16
C VAL A 38 -0.43 1.25 5.58
N GLY A 39 -0.55 0.88 6.85
CA GLY A 39 -0.27 -0.47 7.34
C GLY A 39 -1.14 -1.52 6.66
N LEU A 40 -2.45 -1.26 6.53
CA LEU A 40 -3.39 -2.12 5.82
C LEU A 40 -3.00 -2.29 4.35
N PHE A 41 -2.63 -1.20 3.67
CA PHE A 41 -2.15 -1.26 2.29
C PHE A 41 -0.92 -2.15 2.15
N TRP A 42 0.09 -1.98 3.02
CA TRP A 42 1.31 -2.79 2.99
C TRP A 42 1.03 -4.27 3.31
N LEU A 43 0.08 -4.55 4.21
CA LEU A 43 -0.35 -5.91 4.51
C LEU A 43 -0.94 -6.59 3.27
N ILE A 44 -1.85 -5.91 2.56
CA ILE A 44 -2.46 -6.44 1.33
C ILE A 44 -1.41 -6.62 0.23
N VAL A 45 -0.49 -5.67 0.09
CA VAL A 45 0.66 -5.80 -0.83
C VAL A 45 1.50 -7.03 -0.49
N PHE A 46 1.76 -7.27 0.79
CA PHE A 46 2.57 -8.40 1.24
C PHE A 46 1.88 -9.75 0.97
N GLU A 47 0.60 -9.89 1.34
CA GLU A 47 -0.22 -11.07 1.00
C GLU A 47 -0.17 -11.33 -0.51
N ARG A 48 -0.27 -10.25 -1.29
CA ARG A 48 -0.26 -10.34 -2.74
C ARG A 48 1.10 -10.77 -3.31
N LEU A 49 2.19 -10.26 -2.76
CA LEU A 49 3.53 -10.68 -3.13
C LEU A 49 3.71 -12.18 -2.82
N ILE A 50 3.25 -12.66 -1.65
CA ILE A 50 3.28 -14.08 -1.32
C ILE A 50 2.48 -14.91 -2.33
N TYR A 51 1.25 -14.48 -2.67
CA TYR A 51 0.44 -15.17 -3.68
C TYR A 51 1.16 -15.28 -5.02
N LEU A 52 1.80 -14.19 -5.46
CA LEU A 52 2.59 -14.19 -6.69
C LEU A 52 3.80 -15.12 -6.58
N TYR A 53 4.62 -15.02 -5.55
CA TYR A 53 5.83 -15.83 -5.46
C TYR A 53 5.56 -17.32 -5.24
N CYS A 54 4.54 -17.69 -4.46
CA CYS A 54 4.35 -19.07 -4.02
C CYS A 54 3.12 -19.77 -4.62
N SER A 55 1.97 -19.10 -4.70
CA SER A 55 0.69 -19.74 -5.05
C SER A 55 0.42 -19.80 -6.55
N PHE A 56 0.68 -18.72 -7.27
CA PHE A 56 0.51 -18.65 -8.73
C PHE A 56 1.36 -19.66 -9.52
N PRO A 57 2.67 -19.88 -9.24
CA PRO A 57 3.45 -20.86 -10.01
C PRO A 57 2.84 -22.26 -9.92
N LYS A 58 2.32 -22.68 -8.75
CA LYS A 58 1.68 -23.99 -8.58
C LYS A 58 0.45 -24.14 -9.49
N ARG A 59 -0.43 -23.13 -9.53
CA ARG A 59 -1.62 -23.11 -10.42
C ARG A 59 -1.24 -23.09 -11.90
N ARG A 60 -0.24 -22.30 -12.27
CA ARG A 60 0.30 -22.24 -13.64
C ARG A 60 0.75 -23.62 -14.11
N HIS A 61 1.57 -24.32 -13.30
CA HIS A 61 2.06 -25.65 -13.66
C HIS A 61 0.93 -26.67 -13.80
N PHE A 62 -0.11 -26.58 -12.96
CA PHE A 62 -1.30 -27.42 -13.07
C PHE A 62 -2.01 -27.25 -14.42
N TRP A 63 -2.40 -26.03 -14.80
CA TRP A 63 -3.10 -25.78 -16.08
C TRP A 63 -2.25 -26.16 -17.29
N VAL A 64 -0.95 -25.85 -17.28
CA VAL A 64 -0.04 -26.20 -18.37
C VAL A 64 0.10 -27.73 -18.50
N SER A 65 0.19 -28.45 -17.38
CA SER A 65 0.28 -29.92 -17.41
C SER A 65 -0.99 -30.58 -17.95
N LEU A 66 -2.17 -30.05 -17.60
CA LEU A 66 -3.45 -30.52 -18.13
C LEU A 66 -3.57 -30.27 -19.63
N TRP A 67 -3.13 -29.10 -20.09
CA TRP A 67 -3.12 -28.75 -21.51
C TRP A 67 -2.18 -29.67 -22.31
N GLN A 68 -0.99 -29.95 -21.79
CA GLN A 68 -0.01 -30.81 -22.46
C GLN A 68 -0.47 -32.27 -22.60
N LYS A 69 -1.24 -32.79 -21.65
CA LYS A 69 -1.78 -34.16 -21.69
C LYS A 69 -2.88 -34.37 -22.73
N ARG A 70 -3.49 -33.30 -23.27
CA ARG A 70 -4.55 -33.43 -24.28
C ARG A 70 -4.01 -33.78 -25.66
N THR A 71 -4.66 -34.76 -26.29
CA THR A 71 -4.47 -35.20 -27.68
C THR A 71 -5.16 -34.29 -28.69
N ASP A 72 -6.37 -33.79 -28.39
CA ASP A 72 -7.10 -32.82 -29.22
C ASP A 72 -7.00 -31.41 -28.63
N ARG A 73 -6.32 -30.51 -29.36
CA ARG A 73 -6.06 -29.12 -28.98
C ARG A 73 -6.66 -28.09 -29.94
N HIS A 74 -7.16 -28.54 -31.09
CA HIS A 74 -7.66 -27.66 -32.15
C HIS A 74 -9.19 -27.63 -32.22
N SER A 75 -9.88 -28.56 -31.56
CA SER A 75 -11.33 -28.50 -31.46
C SER A 75 -11.81 -27.21 -30.81
N TRP A 76 -13.01 -26.80 -31.21
CA TRP A 76 -13.68 -25.64 -30.65
C TRP A 76 -13.77 -25.71 -29.12
N PHE A 77 -14.06 -26.90 -28.57
CA PHE A 77 -14.12 -27.14 -27.13
C PHE A 77 -12.77 -26.90 -26.43
N ALA A 78 -11.65 -27.39 -27.01
CA ALA A 78 -10.33 -27.17 -26.45
C ALA A 78 -9.95 -25.67 -26.42
N ARG A 79 -10.32 -24.91 -27.45
CA ARG A 79 -10.11 -23.45 -27.49
C ARG A 79 -10.93 -22.72 -26.43
N GLN A 80 -12.20 -23.09 -26.24
CA GLN A 80 -13.09 -22.54 -25.23
C GLN A 80 -12.53 -22.80 -23.82
N GLN A 81 -12.06 -24.02 -23.55
CA GLN A 81 -11.51 -24.40 -22.25
C GLN A 81 -10.21 -23.67 -21.92
N ARG A 82 -9.33 -23.47 -22.91
CA ARG A 82 -8.13 -22.63 -22.76
C ARG A 82 -8.51 -21.18 -22.43
N ALA A 83 -9.47 -20.61 -23.16
CA ALA A 83 -9.94 -19.25 -22.91
C ALA A 83 -10.51 -19.10 -21.50
N ALA A 84 -11.26 -20.09 -21.01
CA ALA A 84 -11.76 -20.11 -19.64
C ALA A 84 -10.63 -20.13 -18.59
N TRP A 85 -9.59 -20.95 -18.78
CA TRP A 85 -8.44 -20.96 -17.87
C TRP A 85 -7.64 -19.65 -17.89
N LEU A 86 -7.45 -19.05 -19.06
CA LEU A 86 -6.78 -17.74 -19.17
C LEU A 86 -7.61 -16.64 -18.50
N ALA A 87 -8.94 -16.63 -18.68
CA ALA A 87 -9.84 -15.69 -18.02
C ALA A 87 -9.84 -15.86 -16.50
N GLN A 88 -9.85 -17.11 -16.02
CA GLN A 88 -9.74 -17.41 -14.59
C GLN A 88 -8.40 -16.95 -14.02
N ALA A 89 -7.29 -17.27 -14.68
CA ALA A 89 -5.96 -16.83 -14.28
C ALA A 89 -5.87 -15.30 -14.22
N ASN A 90 -6.46 -14.61 -15.19
CA ASN A 90 -6.52 -13.16 -15.21
C ASN A 90 -7.34 -12.61 -14.03
N SER A 91 -8.52 -13.17 -13.76
CA SER A 91 -9.35 -12.75 -12.61
C SER A 91 -8.59 -12.87 -11.28
N GLU A 92 -7.93 -14.02 -11.05
CA GLU A 92 -7.12 -14.25 -9.85
C GLU A 92 -5.90 -13.30 -9.78
N LEU A 93 -5.21 -13.12 -10.91
CA LEU A 93 -4.10 -12.17 -11.06
C LEU A 93 -4.51 -10.70 -11.03
N PHE A 94 -5.79 -10.35 -10.95
CA PHE A 94 -6.19 -8.94 -10.77
C PHE A 94 -7.10 -8.73 -9.56
N GLN A 95 -7.39 -9.80 -8.81
CA GLN A 95 -8.10 -9.74 -7.54
C GLN A 95 -7.44 -8.74 -6.58
N TYR A 96 -8.24 -7.90 -5.92
CA TYR A 96 -7.78 -6.87 -4.97
C TYR A 96 -6.95 -5.70 -5.56
N MET A 97 -6.59 -5.70 -6.85
CA MET A 97 -5.86 -4.57 -7.46
C MET A 97 -6.67 -3.27 -7.42
N ASN A 98 -7.98 -3.36 -7.66
CA ASN A 98 -8.86 -2.18 -7.55
C ASN A 98 -8.90 -1.61 -6.13
N LEU A 99 -8.86 -2.48 -5.11
CA LEU A 99 -8.85 -2.05 -3.70
C LEU A 99 -7.55 -1.32 -3.35
N LEU A 100 -6.40 -1.85 -3.79
CA LEU A 100 -5.11 -1.15 -3.62
C LEU A 100 -5.10 0.21 -4.32
N LYS A 101 -5.67 0.31 -5.52
CA LYS A 101 -5.81 1.58 -6.24
C LYS A 101 -6.62 2.61 -5.44
N VAL A 102 -7.76 2.18 -4.90
CA VAL A 102 -8.62 3.04 -4.07
C VAL A 102 -7.87 3.52 -2.82
N LEU A 103 -7.18 2.63 -2.09
CA LEU A 103 -6.39 3.00 -0.91
C LEU A 103 -5.34 4.07 -1.21
N VAL A 104 -4.60 3.93 -2.32
CA VAL A 104 -3.59 4.91 -2.74
C VAL A 104 -4.21 6.28 -3.01
N THR A 105 -5.40 6.32 -3.62
CA THR A 105 -6.13 7.58 -3.87
C THR A 105 -6.72 8.17 -2.58
N LEU A 106 -6.98 7.35 -1.56
CA LEU A 106 -7.50 7.83 -0.27
C LEU A 106 -6.43 8.47 0.62
N PHE A 107 -5.15 8.09 0.53
CA PHE A 107 -4.11 8.65 1.41
C PHE A 107 -4.00 10.19 1.39
N PRO A 108 -3.99 10.86 0.22
CA PRO A 108 -3.98 12.32 0.18
C PRO A 108 -5.28 12.93 0.74
N MET A 109 -6.41 12.28 0.54
CA MET A 109 -7.71 12.74 1.04
C MET A 109 -7.76 12.69 2.58
N ILE A 110 -7.21 11.64 3.19
CA ILE A 110 -7.03 11.56 4.65
C ILE A 110 -6.08 12.66 5.14
N GLY A 111 -4.99 12.93 4.42
CA GLY A 111 -4.08 14.01 4.74
C GLY A 111 -4.70 15.41 4.63
N LEU A 112 -5.62 15.61 3.69
CA LEU A 112 -6.41 16.85 3.57
C LEU A 112 -7.42 16.98 4.71
N LEU A 113 -8.04 15.88 5.15
CA LEU A 113 -8.90 15.91 6.34
C LEU A 113 -8.12 16.40 7.58
N GLY A 114 -6.84 16.04 7.68
CA GLY A 114 -5.92 16.55 8.70
C GLY A 114 -5.80 18.08 8.72
N THR A 115 -5.75 18.73 7.55
CA THR A 115 -5.67 20.21 7.51
C THR A 115 -6.93 20.85 8.02
N VAL A 116 -8.09 20.30 7.65
CA VAL A 116 -9.39 20.80 8.10
C VAL A 116 -9.49 20.66 9.62
N THR A 117 -9.19 19.48 10.18
CA THR A 117 -9.24 19.28 11.63
C THR A 117 -8.22 20.11 12.38
N GLY A 118 -7.02 20.31 11.83
CA GLY A 118 -5.98 21.14 12.44
C GLY A 118 -6.37 22.61 12.47
N MET A 119 -6.95 23.14 11.38
CA MET A 119 -7.42 24.52 11.35
C MET A 119 -8.63 24.77 12.25
N ILE A 120 -9.54 23.79 12.37
CA ILE A 120 -10.63 23.86 13.37
C ILE A 120 -10.04 24.01 14.78
N SER A 121 -9.02 23.22 15.13
CA SER A 121 -8.39 23.32 16.46
C SER A 121 -7.73 24.68 16.74
N VAL A 122 -7.24 25.38 15.70
CA VAL A 122 -6.70 26.75 15.84
C VAL A 122 -7.80 27.73 16.18
N PHE A 123 -8.97 27.62 15.53
CA PHE A 123 -10.13 28.47 15.80
C PHE A 123 -10.72 28.20 17.19
N ASP A 124 -10.81 26.94 17.61
CA ASP A 124 -11.31 26.57 18.94
C ASP A 124 -10.45 27.19 20.06
N VAL A 125 -9.12 27.20 19.90
CA VAL A 125 -8.20 27.82 20.86
C VAL A 125 -8.35 29.35 20.89
N LEU A 126 -8.53 29.96 19.72
CA LEU A 126 -8.76 31.40 19.59
C LEU A 126 -10.04 31.84 20.33
N GLU A 127 -11.12 31.09 20.14
CA GLU A 127 -12.41 31.35 20.80
C GLU A 127 -12.29 31.18 22.31
N ALA A 128 -11.65 30.10 22.78
CA ALA A 128 -11.54 29.80 24.19
C ALA A 128 -10.66 30.79 24.98
N GLN A 129 -9.57 31.28 24.38
CA GLN A 129 -8.60 32.14 25.10
C GLN A 129 -8.76 33.64 24.80
N GLY A 130 -9.59 34.01 23.81
CA GLY A 130 -9.80 35.40 23.39
C GLY A 130 -8.54 36.12 22.88
N SER A 131 -7.40 35.42 22.79
CA SER A 131 -6.12 35.95 22.35
C SER A 131 -5.34 34.93 21.53
N ALA A 132 -4.67 35.41 20.50
CA ALA A 132 -3.86 34.59 19.60
C ALA A 132 -2.49 34.28 20.23
N GLN A 133 -2.41 33.31 21.14
CA GLN A 133 -1.10 32.85 21.62
C GLN A 133 -0.32 32.18 20.47
N PRO A 134 0.85 32.72 20.05
CA PRO A 134 1.54 32.23 18.86
C PRO A 134 1.95 30.75 18.94
N ARG A 135 2.26 30.26 20.15
CA ARG A 135 2.69 28.87 20.38
C ARG A 135 1.58 27.86 20.16
N LEU A 136 0.35 28.17 20.56
CA LEU A 136 -0.80 27.30 20.35
C LEU A 136 -1.22 27.27 18.88
N MET A 137 -1.18 28.44 18.22
CA MET A 137 -1.39 28.52 16.78
C MET A 137 -0.38 27.69 15.98
N ALA A 138 0.91 27.79 16.32
CA ALA A 138 1.95 27.00 15.68
C ALA A 138 1.69 25.49 15.83
N THR A 139 1.14 25.07 16.97
CA THR A 139 0.77 23.66 17.21
C THR A 139 -0.37 23.21 16.30
N GLY A 140 -1.46 23.97 16.19
CA GLY A 140 -2.58 23.62 15.32
C GLY A 140 -2.23 23.66 13.82
N ILE A 141 -1.37 24.60 13.39
CA ILE A 141 -0.83 24.62 12.03
C ILE A 141 0.07 23.41 11.75
N SER A 142 0.88 22.97 12.71
CA SER A 142 1.66 21.74 12.58
C SER A 142 0.76 20.50 12.50
N MET A 143 -0.31 20.44 13.32
CA MET A 143 -1.30 19.37 13.23
C MET A 143 -1.98 19.33 11.86
N ALA A 144 -2.19 20.48 11.23
CA ALA A 144 -2.76 20.57 9.90
C ALA A 144 -1.82 20.05 8.80
N THR A 145 -0.55 20.46 8.84
CA THR A 145 0.39 20.26 7.72
C THR A 145 1.08 18.89 7.73
N LEU A 146 1.34 18.31 8.90
CA LEU A 146 2.02 17.02 9.03
C LEU A 146 1.25 15.85 8.36
N PRO A 147 -0.06 15.66 8.58
CA PRO A 147 -0.83 14.60 7.93
C PRO A 147 -0.87 14.74 6.41
N THR A 148 -0.89 15.96 5.87
CA THR A 148 -0.89 16.20 4.42
C THR A 148 0.42 15.75 3.78
N MET A 149 1.55 16.13 4.36
CA MET A 149 2.86 15.70 3.88
C MET A 149 2.98 14.18 3.96
N ALA A 150 2.61 13.59 5.09
CA ALA A 150 2.62 12.13 5.26
C ALA A 150 1.72 11.42 4.24
N GLY A 151 0.50 11.94 4.00
CA GLY A 151 -0.46 11.38 3.06
C GLY A 151 0.04 11.42 1.61
N MET A 152 0.69 12.51 1.20
CA MET A 152 1.30 12.62 -0.13
C MET A 152 2.47 11.64 -0.31
N VAL A 153 3.36 11.54 0.67
CA VAL A 153 4.50 10.60 0.62
C VAL A 153 3.99 9.15 0.56
N ALA A 154 2.99 8.81 1.38
CA ALA A 154 2.36 7.50 1.36
C ALA A 154 1.69 7.20 -0.01
N ALA A 155 1.00 8.18 -0.60
CA ALA A 155 0.39 8.04 -1.92
C ALA A 155 1.41 7.82 -3.03
N LEU A 156 2.53 8.54 -3.02
CA LEU A 156 3.61 8.38 -4.00
C LEU A 156 4.22 6.98 -3.91
N ALA A 157 4.59 6.54 -2.70
CA ALA A 157 5.13 5.20 -2.47
C ALA A 157 4.12 4.09 -2.82
N GLY A 158 2.86 4.29 -2.46
CA GLY A 158 1.77 3.38 -2.77
C GLY A 158 1.50 3.25 -4.26
N MET A 159 1.50 4.37 -4.99
CA MET A 159 1.32 4.39 -6.45
C MET A 159 2.45 3.68 -7.18
N PHE A 160 3.70 3.90 -6.75
CA PHE A 160 4.85 3.19 -7.31
C PHE A 160 4.72 1.67 -7.13
N THR A 161 4.35 1.24 -5.91
CA THR A 161 4.17 -0.17 -5.55
C THR A 161 3.02 -0.79 -6.34
N TYR A 162 1.89 -0.10 -6.44
CA TYR A 162 0.73 -0.51 -7.25
C TYR A 162 1.11 -0.69 -8.73
N SER A 163 1.79 0.29 -9.33
CA SER A 163 2.22 0.22 -10.73
C SER A 163 3.14 -0.98 -11.00
N ARG A 164 4.07 -1.24 -10.09
CA ARG A 164 4.96 -2.42 -10.17
C ARG A 164 4.18 -3.73 -10.08
N LEU A 165 3.22 -3.84 -9.16
CA LEU A 165 2.38 -5.04 -9.01
C LEU A 165 1.54 -5.31 -10.26
N VAL A 166 0.92 -4.27 -10.84
CA VAL A 166 0.13 -4.40 -12.08
C VAL A 166 1.00 -4.92 -13.22
N LYS A 167 2.17 -4.32 -13.44
CA LYS A 167 3.12 -4.78 -14.47
C LYS A 167 3.54 -6.24 -14.27
N LEU A 168 3.74 -6.67 -13.03
CA LEU A 168 4.07 -8.07 -12.71
C LEU A 168 2.91 -9.02 -13.02
N ASN A 169 1.67 -8.63 -12.71
CA ASN A 169 0.47 -9.43 -13.02
C ASN A 169 0.31 -9.59 -14.54
N GLU A 170 0.42 -8.50 -15.30
CA GLU A 170 0.34 -8.50 -16.76
C GLU A 170 1.41 -9.39 -17.39
N SER A 171 2.67 -9.24 -16.96
CA SER A 171 3.78 -10.06 -17.45
C SER A 171 3.54 -11.56 -17.22
N ARG A 172 2.99 -11.93 -16.06
CA ARG A 172 2.68 -13.32 -15.71
C ARG A 172 1.49 -13.88 -16.47
N ALA A 173 0.45 -13.09 -16.69
CA ALA A 173 -0.69 -13.45 -17.53
C ALA A 173 -0.24 -13.72 -18.98
N LEU A 174 0.55 -12.81 -19.55
CA LEU A 174 1.11 -12.95 -20.90
C LEU A 174 2.06 -14.15 -21.00
N HIS A 175 2.88 -14.40 -19.98
CA HIS A 175 3.77 -15.56 -19.96
C HIS A 175 2.98 -16.87 -19.94
N LEU A 176 1.90 -16.96 -19.16
CA LEU A 176 1.01 -18.12 -19.16
C LEU A 176 0.36 -18.34 -20.53
N GLU A 177 -0.12 -17.27 -21.15
CA GLU A 177 -0.69 -17.34 -22.50
C GLU A 177 0.32 -17.85 -23.53
N ARG A 178 1.56 -17.35 -23.49
CA ARG A 178 2.64 -17.82 -24.36
C ARG A 178 2.91 -19.32 -24.17
N LEU A 179 2.95 -19.81 -22.93
CA LEU A 179 3.14 -21.23 -22.65
C LEU A 179 2.00 -22.11 -23.19
N MET A 180 0.77 -21.59 -23.25
CA MET A 180 -0.37 -22.32 -23.81
C MET A 180 -0.47 -22.21 -25.34
N ARG A 181 0.14 -21.18 -25.96
CA ARG A 181 0.20 -21.01 -27.42
C ARG A 181 1.42 -21.69 -28.06
N ALA A 182 2.54 -21.79 -27.35
CA ALA A 182 3.80 -22.31 -27.88
C ALA A 182 3.85 -23.86 -27.79
N LYS A 183 3.00 -24.55 -28.56
CA LYS A 183 3.07 -25.97 -29.00
C LYS A 183 1.73 -26.37 -29.61
#